data_AF-A0A0H4PH36-F1
#
_entry.id   AF-A0A0H4PH36-F1
#
_cell.length_a   1.000
_cell.length_b   1.000
_cell.length_c   1.000
_cell.angle_alpha   90.00
_cell.angle_beta   90.00
_cell.angle_gamma   90.00
#
_symmetry.space_group_name_H-M   'P 1'
#
loop_
_entity.id
_entity.type
_entity.pdbx_description
1 polymer ?
#
loop_
_entity_poly.entity_id
_entity_poly.type
_entity_poly.pdbx_seq_one_letter_code
_entity_poly.pdbx_strand_id
1 'polypeptide(L)'
;MKRQIIIGLGVIILFILIMINPLAKPQRTSQQMLEVNNDNYLFQSSVYDTRGSISDTVNISIADLPKSIQHVIQTDSLINNLEIRTVKRISKNNNDFYDVCFKDTDYFNIMVLYDKNGLIVSQL
;
A
#
# COMPACT_ATOMS: atom_id res chain seq x y z
N MET A 1 -26.47 -25.37 52.60
CA MET A 1 -25.37 -24.55 53.12
C MET A 1 -24.37 -24.24 52.00
N LYS A 2 -24.22 -22.94 51.70
CA LYS A 2 -23.10 -22.18 51.10
C LYS A 2 -22.46 -22.66 49.77
N ARG A 3 -23.11 -22.23 48.68
CA ARG A 3 -22.49 -21.91 47.38
C ARG A 3 -21.59 -20.68 47.54
N GLN A 4 -20.26 -20.81 47.59
CA GLN A 4 -19.35 -19.65 47.65
C GLN A 4 -18.05 -19.75 46.83
N ILE A 5 -17.81 -20.83 46.08
CA ILE A 5 -16.47 -21.04 45.48
C ILE A 5 -16.35 -20.58 44.01
N ILE A 6 -17.46 -20.37 43.29
CA ILE A 6 -17.41 -20.14 41.83
C ILE A 6 -17.13 -18.67 41.46
N ILE A 7 -17.39 -17.71 42.35
CA ILE A 7 -17.28 -16.27 42.04
C ILE A 7 -15.82 -15.78 42.08
N GLY A 8 -14.93 -16.46 42.81
CA GLY A 8 -13.54 -16.02 42.97
C GLY A 8 -12.62 -16.25 41.76
N LEU A 9 -12.88 -17.26 40.93
CA LEU A 9 -11.99 -17.60 39.81
C LEU A 9 -12.20 -16.72 38.57
N GLY A 10 -13.41 -16.21 38.34
CA GLY A 10 -13.70 -15.38 37.17
C GLY A 10 -13.07 -13.98 37.23
N VAL A 11 -12.92 -13.41 38.43
CA VAL A 11 -12.40 -12.04 38.63
C VAL A 11 -10.88 -11.98 38.49
N ILE A 12 -10.17 -13.05 38.86
CA ILE A 12 -8.70 -13.11 38.79
C ILE A 12 -8.21 -13.18 37.34
N ILE A 13 -8.92 -13.90 36.46
CA ILE A 13 -8.57 -14.01 35.04
C ILE A 13 -8.75 -12.66 34.32
N LEU A 14 -9.77 -11.88 34.68
CA LEU A 14 -10.03 -10.57 34.07
C LEU A 14 -8.93 -9.55 34.45
N PHE A 15 -8.37 -9.65 35.66
CA PHE A 15 -7.31 -8.75 36.11
C PHE A 15 -5.96 -9.01 35.44
N ILE A 16 -5.66 -10.26 35.09
CA ILE A 16 -4.42 -10.63 34.40
C ILE A 16 -4.41 -10.09 32.96
N LEU A 17 -5.56 -10.05 32.28
CA LEU A 17 -5.67 -9.49 30.92
C LEU A 17 -5.44 -7.99 30.84
N ILE A 18 -5.77 -7.23 31.90
CA ILE A 18 -5.61 -5.77 31.93
C ILE A 18 -4.12 -5.38 32.10
N MET A 19 -3.32 -6.22 32.74
CA MET A 19 -1.91 -5.94 33.03
C MET A 19 -0.94 -6.23 31.86
N ILE A 20 -1.40 -6.86 30.76
CA ILE A 20 -0.58 -7.16 29.57
C ILE A 20 -0.79 -6.12 28.46
N ASN A 21 -1.23 -4.89 28.78
CA ASN A 21 -1.11 -3.78 27.84
C ASN A 21 0.16 -2.98 28.17
N PRO A 22 1.33 -3.34 27.62
CA PRO A 22 2.39 -2.37 27.50
C PRO A 22 1.90 -1.34 26.49
N LEU A 23 1.36 -0.24 27.01
CA LEU A 23 1.61 1.13 26.57
C LEU A 23 2.25 1.20 25.18
N ALA A 24 1.45 0.88 24.15
CA ALA A 24 1.79 1.14 22.77
C ALA A 24 1.69 2.65 22.63
N LYS A 25 2.80 3.34 22.89
CA LYS A 25 2.96 4.72 22.44
C LYS A 25 2.58 4.68 20.96
N PRO A 26 1.63 5.50 20.48
CA PRO A 26 1.42 5.62 19.06
C PRO A 26 2.73 6.19 18.50
N GLN A 27 3.53 5.29 17.94
CA GLN A 27 4.66 5.66 17.11
C GLN A 27 4.01 6.46 15.98
N ARG A 28 4.19 7.78 16.01
CA ARG A 28 3.86 8.68 14.90
C ARG A 28 4.75 8.27 13.74
N THR A 29 4.39 7.17 13.08
CA THR A 29 4.73 6.95 11.70
C THR A 29 4.05 8.10 10.98
N SER A 30 4.83 9.00 10.39
CA SER A 30 4.30 9.96 9.43
C SER A 30 3.86 9.18 8.19
N GLN A 31 2.80 8.39 8.32
CA GLN A 31 1.91 8.16 7.22
C GLN A 31 1.25 9.52 7.01
N GLN A 32 1.76 10.28 6.04
CA GLN A 32 0.93 11.29 5.40
C GLN A 32 -0.33 10.53 4.97
N MET A 33 -1.39 10.68 5.77
CA MET A 33 -2.69 10.14 5.47
C MET A 33 -3.02 10.61 4.06
N LEU A 34 -3.38 9.66 3.21
CA LEU A 34 -4.08 9.93 1.96
C LEU A 34 -5.15 10.99 2.25
N GLU A 35 -5.02 12.12 1.57
CA GLU A 35 -6.02 13.17 1.58
C GLU A 35 -7.30 12.55 1.00
N VAL A 36 -8.26 12.26 1.87
CA VAL A 36 -9.60 11.80 1.48
C VAL A 36 -10.29 13.00 0.86
N ASN A 37 -10.18 13.12 -0.46
CA ASN A 37 -10.93 14.09 -1.24
C ASN A 37 -12.39 13.62 -1.34
N ASN A 38 -13.33 14.50 -0.96
CA ASN A 38 -14.77 14.21 -0.84
C ASN A 38 -15.54 14.25 -2.18
N ASP A 39 -14.83 14.39 -3.30
CA ASP A 39 -15.42 14.32 -4.62
C ASP A 39 -15.27 12.88 -5.15
N ASN A 40 -16.37 12.26 -5.58
CA ASN A 40 -16.50 10.86 -6.03
C ASN A 40 -15.66 10.45 -7.26
N TYR A 41 -14.50 11.06 -7.49
CA TYR A 41 -13.51 10.64 -8.46
C TYR A 41 -12.45 9.79 -7.75
N LEU A 42 -12.48 8.50 -8.08
CA LEU A 42 -11.50 7.48 -7.70
C LEU A 42 -10.06 8.03 -7.70
N PHE A 43 -9.48 8.11 -6.50
CA PHE A 43 -8.06 8.11 -6.15
C PHE A 43 -7.12 8.91 -7.07
N GLN A 44 -7.00 10.21 -6.81
CA GLN A 44 -5.94 11.04 -7.38
C GLN A 44 -4.64 10.84 -6.59
N SER A 45 -3.70 10.04 -7.11
CA SER A 45 -2.35 9.97 -6.54
C SER A 45 -1.66 11.33 -6.72
N SER A 46 -1.09 11.86 -5.64
CA SER A 46 -0.31 13.11 -5.67
C SER A 46 0.87 13.03 -6.65
N VAL A 47 1.29 11.84 -7.08
CA VAL A 47 2.32 11.66 -8.12
C VAL A 47 1.87 12.26 -9.45
N TYR A 48 0.58 12.15 -9.80
CA TYR A 48 0.02 12.71 -11.05
C TYR A 48 -0.41 14.17 -10.95
N ASP A 49 -0.35 14.78 -9.76
CA ASP A 49 -0.69 16.19 -9.62
C ASP A 49 0.39 17.07 -10.29
N THR A 50 0.02 17.75 -11.36
CA THR A 50 0.89 18.65 -12.13
C THR A 50 0.90 20.07 -11.56
N ARG A 51 0.09 20.37 -10.53
CA ARG A 51 0.03 21.69 -9.90
C ARG A 51 1.22 21.90 -8.97
N GLY A 52 2.34 22.36 -9.53
CA GLY A 52 3.45 22.94 -8.75
C GLY A 52 4.77 22.18 -8.75
N SER A 53 4.86 21.01 -9.39
CA SER A 53 6.13 20.29 -9.58
C SER A 53 6.26 19.78 -11.02
N ILE A 54 7.43 19.97 -11.62
CA ILE A 54 7.77 19.35 -12.91
C ILE A 54 7.87 17.84 -12.67
N SER A 55 7.05 17.07 -13.38
CA SER A 55 7.13 15.61 -13.41
C SER A 55 7.58 15.18 -14.80
N ASP A 56 8.76 14.56 -14.89
CA ASP A 56 9.24 14.00 -16.15
C ASP A 56 8.78 12.55 -16.25
N THR A 57 8.07 12.22 -17.33
CA THR A 57 7.57 10.86 -17.59
C THR A 57 8.27 10.28 -18.80
N VAL A 58 8.84 9.08 -18.64
CA VAL A 58 9.56 8.38 -19.71
C VAL A 58 9.07 6.94 -19.79
N ASN A 59 8.75 6.47 -21.00
CA ASN A 59 8.47 5.05 -21.23
C ASN A 59 9.79 4.27 -21.12
N ILE A 60 9.80 3.22 -20.31
CA ILE A 60 10.97 2.35 -20.11
C ILE A 60 10.61 0.90 -20.44
N SER A 61 11.63 0.04 -20.58
CA SER A 61 11.38 -1.40 -20.71
C SER A 61 11.11 -2.04 -19.34
N ILE A 62 10.47 -3.21 -19.34
CA ILE A 62 10.26 -4.02 -18.12
C ILE A 62 11.61 -4.38 -17.46
N ALA A 63 12.67 -4.58 -18.27
CA ALA A 63 14.00 -4.92 -17.78
C ALA A 63 14.64 -3.76 -16.98
N ASP A 64 14.21 -2.51 -17.23
CA ASP A 64 14.70 -1.31 -16.56
C ASP A 64 13.98 -1.01 -15.24
N LEU A 65 12.96 -1.80 -14.87
CA LEU A 65 12.33 -1.70 -13.56
C LEU A 65 13.33 -1.99 -12.44
N PRO A 66 13.26 -1.30 -11.30
CA PRO A 66 13.96 -1.70 -10.08
C PRO A 66 13.72 -3.16 -9.73
N LYS A 67 14.77 -3.84 -9.24
CA LYS A 67 14.70 -5.26 -8.88
C LYS A 67 13.65 -5.56 -7.81
N SER A 68 13.42 -4.61 -6.92
CA SER A 68 12.32 -4.62 -5.94
C SER A 68 10.95 -4.78 -6.62
N ILE A 69 10.64 -3.95 -7.62
CA ILE A 69 9.37 -4.01 -8.36
C ILE A 69 9.28 -5.30 -9.19
N GLN A 70 10.37 -5.68 -9.88
CA GLN A 70 10.40 -6.95 -10.63
C GLN A 70 10.06 -8.13 -9.71
N HIS A 71 10.62 -8.15 -8.50
CA HIS A 71 10.34 -9.19 -7.52
C HIS A 71 8.86 -9.18 -7.08
N VAL A 72 8.32 -8.02 -6.71
CA VAL A 72 6.91 -7.87 -6.33
C VAL A 72 5.99 -8.43 -7.42
N ILE A 73 6.18 -8.01 -8.67
CA ILE A 73 5.39 -8.47 -9.81
C ILE A 73 5.49 -10.00 -9.97
N GLN A 74 6.68 -10.58 -9.81
CA GLN A 74 6.87 -12.03 -9.96
C GLN A 74 6.23 -12.86 -8.84
N THR A 75 6.20 -12.32 -7.61
CA THR A 75 5.69 -13.03 -6.44
C THR A 75 4.20 -12.83 -6.18
N ASP A 76 3.61 -11.75 -6.71
CA ASP A 76 2.21 -11.43 -6.48
C ASP A 76 1.31 -12.33 -7.35
N SER A 77 0.52 -13.18 -6.69
CA SER A 77 -0.35 -14.16 -7.33
C SER A 77 -1.45 -13.55 -8.22
N LEU A 78 -1.78 -12.27 -8.05
CA LEU A 78 -2.84 -11.62 -8.81
C LEU A 78 -2.32 -11.01 -10.11
N ILE A 79 -1.05 -10.60 -10.16
CA ILE A 79 -0.48 -9.86 -11.31
C ILE A 79 0.65 -10.60 -12.02
N ASN A 80 1.26 -11.63 -11.42
CA ASN A 80 2.45 -12.30 -11.97
C ASN A 80 2.25 -12.96 -13.34
N ASN A 81 1.02 -13.33 -13.66
CA ASN A 81 0.66 -13.97 -14.93
C ASN A 81 0.03 -12.99 -15.93
N LEU A 82 -0.10 -11.71 -15.57
CA LEU A 82 -0.70 -10.71 -16.44
C LEU A 82 0.30 -10.18 -17.46
N GLU A 83 -0.19 -9.86 -18.66
CA GLU A 83 0.62 -9.26 -19.71
C GLU A 83 0.93 -7.81 -19.35
N ILE A 84 2.21 -7.46 -19.21
CA ILE A 84 2.62 -6.08 -19.02
C ILE A 84 2.58 -5.37 -20.38
N ARG A 85 1.76 -4.31 -20.47
CA ARG A 85 1.55 -3.52 -21.69
C ARG A 85 2.52 -2.35 -21.79
N THR A 86 2.65 -1.60 -20.71
CA THR A 86 3.49 -0.40 -20.67
C THR A 86 4.13 -0.25 -19.30
N VAL A 87 5.30 0.37 -19.29
CA VAL A 87 6.01 0.77 -18.08
C VAL A 87 6.47 2.20 -18.25
N LYS A 88 6.15 3.06 -17.30
CA LYS A 88 6.57 4.46 -17.28
C LYS A 88 7.31 4.77 -15.99
N ARG A 89 8.46 5.42 -16.11
CA ARG A 89 9.11 6.08 -14.97
C ARG A 89 8.61 7.52 -14.88
N ILE A 90 8.17 7.91 -13.70
CA ILE A 90 7.73 9.27 -13.37
C ILE A 90 8.71 9.81 -12.33
N SER A 91 9.53 10.78 -12.72
CA SER A 91 10.46 11.45 -11.82
C SER A 91 9.82 12.72 -11.27
N LYS A 92 9.62 12.78 -9.96
CA LYS A 92 8.96 13.90 -9.26
C LYS A 92 9.63 14.18 -7.91
N ASN A 93 9.98 15.43 -7.65
CA ASN A 93 10.60 15.87 -6.38
C ASN A 93 11.83 15.02 -5.97
N ASN A 94 12.70 14.69 -6.93
CA ASN A 94 13.87 13.81 -6.76
C ASN A 94 13.56 12.35 -6.36
N ASN A 95 12.30 11.91 -6.52
CA ASN A 95 11.90 10.53 -6.36
C ASN A 95 11.42 9.96 -7.71
N ASP A 96 11.67 8.67 -7.91
CA ASP A 96 11.19 7.93 -9.07
C ASP A 96 10.02 7.03 -8.65
N PHE A 97 8.96 7.10 -9.46
CA PHE A 97 7.79 6.24 -9.39
C PHE A 97 7.64 5.47 -10.70
N TYR A 98 6.97 4.33 -10.64
CA TYR A 98 6.88 3.39 -11.75
C TYR A 98 5.42 3.00 -11.97
N ASP A 99 4.82 3.54 -13.03
CA ASP A 99 3.47 3.21 -13.45
C ASP A 99 3.54 2.01 -14.41
N VAL A 100 2.97 0.89 -13.98
CA VAL A 100 2.96 -0.38 -14.71
C VAL A 100 1.53 -0.73 -15.08
N CYS A 101 1.28 -0.86 -16.38
CA CYS A 101 -0.01 -1.24 -16.91
C CYS A 101 -0.01 -2.74 -17.24
N PHE A 102 -0.90 -3.48 -16.59
CA PHE A 102 -1.15 -4.89 -16.84
C PHE A 102 -2.45 -5.04 -17.62
N LYS A 103 -2.52 -6.07 -18.46
CA LYS A 103 -3.75 -6.48 -19.10
C LYS A 103 -4.28 -7.73 -18.43
N ASP A 104 -5.50 -7.64 -17.94
CA ASP A 104 -6.23 -8.76 -17.36
C ASP A 104 -6.86 -9.67 -18.42
N THR A 105 -7.30 -10.86 -18.03
CA THR A 105 -7.95 -11.85 -18.91
C THR A 105 -9.22 -11.31 -19.55
N ASP A 106 -9.91 -10.41 -18.86
CA ASP A 106 -11.13 -9.75 -19.34
C ASP A 106 -10.84 -8.49 -20.16
N TYR A 107 -9.59 -8.29 -20.60
CA TYR A 107 -9.13 -7.16 -21.41
C TYR A 107 -9.21 -5.79 -20.71
N PHE A 108 -9.42 -5.77 -19.39
CA PHE A 108 -9.26 -4.58 -18.58
C PHE A 108 -7.78 -4.25 -18.38
N ASN A 109 -7.46 -2.95 -18.36
CA ASN A 109 -6.14 -2.47 -18.00
C ASN A 109 -6.12 -2.20 -16.50
N ILE A 110 -5.20 -2.83 -15.78
CA ILE A 110 -4.92 -2.58 -14.37
C ILE A 110 -3.68 -1.71 -14.31
N MET A 111 -3.79 -0.53 -13.68
CA MET A 111 -2.66 0.39 -13.54
C MET A 111 -2.16 0.37 -12.10
N VAL A 112 -0.89 0.04 -11.91
CA VAL A 112 -0.27 0.01 -10.58
C VAL A 112 0.92 0.95 -10.57
N LEU A 113 0.89 1.91 -9.65
CA LEU A 113 1.96 2.85 -9.41
C LEU A 113 2.80 2.37 -8.23
N TYR A 114 4.06 2.04 -8.49
CA TYR A 114 5.04 1.64 -7.47
C TYR A 114 5.99 2.77 -7.12
N ASP A 115 6.48 2.78 -5.88
CA ASP A 115 7.71 3.49 -5.53
C ASP A 115 8.95 2.67 -5.94
N LYS A 116 10.15 3.26 -5.87
CA LYS A 116 11.41 2.56 -6.16
C LYS A 116 11.66 1.29 -5.32
N ASN A 117 10.99 1.12 -4.19
CA ASN A 117 11.13 -0.02 -3.28
C ASN A 117 10.10 -1.13 -3.56
N GLY A 118 9.20 -0.94 -4.53
CA GLY A 118 8.14 -1.90 -4.85
C GLY A 118 6.88 -1.75 -4.00
N LEU A 119 6.75 -0.68 -3.21
CA LEU A 119 5.51 -0.39 -2.50
C LEU A 119 4.48 0.20 -3.47
N ILE A 120 3.24 -0.28 -3.39
CA ILE A 120 2.13 0.27 -4.17
C ILE A 120 1.75 1.63 -3.57
N VAL A 121 1.91 2.67 -4.37
CA VAL A 121 1.55 4.06 -4.04
C VAL A 121 0.11 4.35 -4.49
N SER A 122 -0.35 3.70 -5.58
CA SER A 122 -1.72 3.78 -6.08
C SER A 122 -2.02 2.58 -6.98
N GLN A 123 -3.27 2.14 -7.02
CA GLN A 123 -3.76 1.09 -7.92
C GLN A 123 -5.14 1.50 -8.47
N LEU A 124 -5.34 1.32 -9.78
CA LEU A 124 -6.55 1.67 -10.53
C LEU A 124 -7.01 0.50 -11.41
#